data_AF-A0A523SLI8-F1
#
_entry.id   AF-A0A523SLI8-F1
#
_cell.length_a   1.000
_cell.length_b   1.000
_cell.length_c   1.000
_cell.angle_alpha   90.00
_cell.angle_beta   90.00
_cell.angle_gamma   90.00
#
_symmetry.space_group_name_H-M   'P 1'
#
loop_
_entity.id
_entity.type
_entity.pdbx_description
1 polymer ?
#
loop_
_entity_poly.entity_id
_entity_poly.type
_entity_poly.pdbx_seq_one_letter_code
_entity_poly.pdbx_strand_id
1 'polypeptide(L)'
;MEYLHEKAEESRHNENVGYMITLAGVVFLIGGTLLTAVTVSDPEWFLIIPYHITSHPYSLFALTFTILAYLLLACGIALSVYYTTQRSWYM
;
A
#
# COMPACT_ATOMS: atom_id res chain seq x y z
N MET A 1 -28.00 21.17 7.84
CA MET A 1 -27.23 20.67 9.00
C MET A 1 -27.01 19.17 8.88
N GLU A 2 -28.06 18.37 8.70
CA GLU A 2 -27.98 16.90 8.57
C GLU A 2 -27.14 16.42 7.37
N TYR A 3 -27.29 17.06 6.20
CA TYR A 3 -26.47 16.76 5.00
C TYR A 3 -24.96 16.90 5.21
N LEU A 4 -24.52 17.93 5.96
CA LEU A 4 -23.10 18.13 6.25
C LEU A 4 -22.58 17.12 7.27
N HIS A 5 -23.42 16.70 8.21
CA HIS A 5 -23.08 15.71 9.22
C HIS A 5 -22.93 14.31 8.59
N GLU A 6 -23.83 13.92 7.69
CA GLU A 6 -23.78 12.64 6.98
C GLU A 6 -22.54 12.53 6.09
N LYS A 7 -22.21 13.60 5.37
CA LYS A 7 -21.01 13.66 4.53
C LYS A 7 -19.71 13.64 5.32
N ALA A 8 -19.69 14.25 6.51
CA ALA A 8 -18.55 14.19 7.43
C ALA A 8 -18.35 12.78 7.98
N GLU A 9 -19.43 12.06 8.28
CA GLU A 9 -19.37 10.68 8.76
C GLU A 9 -18.94 9.69 7.67
N GLU A 10 -19.44 9.87 6.45
CA GLU A 10 -19.01 9.11 5.27
C GLU A 10 -17.53 9.36 4.94
N SER A 11 -17.08 10.63 5.02
CA SER A 11 -15.68 10.98 4.84
C SER A 11 -14.77 10.30 5.86
N ARG A 12 -15.18 10.22 7.14
CA ARG A 12 -14.44 9.52 8.19
C ARG A 12 -14.35 8.01 7.91
N HIS A 13 -15.42 7.40 7.41
CA HIS A 13 -15.39 5.99 7.02
C HIS A 13 -14.40 5.76 5.87
N ASN A 14 -14.46 6.60 4.84
CA ASN A 14 -13.61 6.50 3.66
C ASN A 14 -12.12 6.78 3.98
N GLU A 15 -11.83 7.69 4.90
CA GLU A 15 -10.48 7.91 5.44
C GLU A 15 -9.94 6.60 6.07
N ASN A 16 -10.76 5.91 6.87
CA ASN A 16 -10.38 4.64 7.48
C ASN A 16 -10.13 3.53 6.44
N VAL A 17 -10.90 3.50 5.35
CA VAL A 17 -10.65 2.58 4.22
C VAL A 17 -9.30 2.87 3.56
N GLY A 18 -8.97 4.15 3.32
CA GLY A 18 -7.66 4.56 2.82
C GLY A 18 -6.50 4.10 3.72
N TYR A 19 -6.67 4.23 5.03
CA TYR A 19 -5.72 3.70 6.02
C TYR A 19 -5.57 2.17 5.96
N MET A 20 -6.68 1.43 5.86
CA MET A 20 -6.63 -0.05 5.75
C MET A 20 -5.92 -0.51 4.48
N ILE A 21 -6.14 0.16 3.35
CA ILE A 21 -5.45 -0.13 2.08
C ILE A 21 -3.94 0.14 2.22
N THR A 22 -3.58 1.26 2.84
CA THR A 22 -2.18 1.58 3.14
C THR A 22 -1.54 0.50 4.03
N LEU A 23 -2.23 0.07 5.09
CA LEU A 23 -1.76 -0.96 6.01
C LEU A 23 -1.54 -2.31 5.30
N ALA A 24 -2.49 -2.70 4.44
CA ALA A 24 -2.35 -3.89 3.61
C ALA A 24 -1.12 -3.80 2.69
N GLY A 25 -0.89 -2.64 2.07
CA GLY A 25 0.30 -2.35 1.28
C GLY A 25 1.60 -2.55 2.07
N VAL A 26 1.67 -2.07 3.31
CA VAL A 26 2.84 -2.29 4.20
C VAL A 26 3.06 -3.79 4.48
N VAL A 27 2.00 -4.55 4.76
CA VAL A 27 2.11 -6.00 5.02
C VAL A 27 2.65 -6.74 3.79
N PHE A 28 2.13 -6.42 2.60
CA PHE A 28 2.64 -7.01 1.35
C PHE A 28 4.08 -6.59 1.06
N LEU A 29 4.47 -5.36 1.42
CA LEU A 29 5.84 -4.89 1.25
C LEU A 29 6.80 -5.70 2.11
N ILE A 30 6.51 -5.83 3.41
CA ILE A 30 7.33 -6.61 4.35
C ILE A 30 7.38 -8.08 3.91
N GLY A 31 6.24 -8.66 3.53
CA GLY A 31 6.16 -10.05 3.07
C GLY A 31 6.96 -10.31 1.79
N GLY A 32 6.82 -9.44 0.78
CA GLY A 32 7.57 -9.54 -0.46
C GLY A 32 9.08 -9.38 -0.25
N THR A 33 9.49 -8.38 0.54
CA THR A 33 10.91 -8.15 0.84
C THR A 33 11.52 -9.29 1.66
N LEU A 34 10.82 -9.81 2.67
CA LEU A 34 11.27 -10.97 3.43
C LEU A 34 11.41 -12.21 2.54
N LEU A 35 10.44 -12.46 1.66
CA LEU A 35 10.51 -13.58 0.74
C LEU A 35 11.72 -13.47 -0.20
N THR A 36 12.02 -12.29 -0.72
CA THR A 36 13.22 -12.11 -1.55
C THR A 36 14.50 -12.29 -0.74
N ALA A 37 14.56 -11.77 0.48
CA ALA A 37 15.73 -11.88 1.36
C ALA A 37 16.06 -13.34 1.76
N VAL A 38 15.05 -14.21 1.92
CA VAL A 38 15.29 -15.63 2.23
C VAL A 38 15.57 -16.47 0.98
N THR A 39 15.12 -16.03 -0.19
CA THR A 39 15.22 -16.82 -1.44
C THR A 39 16.50 -16.47 -2.22
N VAL A 40 17.03 -15.27 -2.06
CA VAL A 40 18.17 -14.76 -2.84
C VAL A 40 19.35 -14.47 -1.92
N SER A 41 20.49 -15.12 -2.15
CA SER A 41 21.71 -14.95 -1.36
C SER A 41 22.38 -13.59 -1.56
N ASP A 42 22.28 -13.03 -2.78
CA ASP A 42 22.83 -11.71 -3.14
C ASP A 42 21.78 -10.90 -3.91
N PRO A 43 20.82 -10.28 -3.20
CA PRO A 43 19.73 -9.57 -3.84
C PRO A 43 20.22 -8.26 -4.46
N GLU A 44 19.97 -8.06 -5.75
CA GLU A 44 20.12 -6.75 -6.39
C GLU A 44 18.94 -5.84 -6.04
N TRP A 45 19.26 -4.62 -5.61
CA TRP A 45 18.28 -3.63 -5.15
C TRP A 45 18.18 -2.46 -6.10
N PHE A 46 16.95 -2.08 -6.44
CA PHE A 46 16.65 -0.77 -6.99
C PHE A 46 15.92 0.03 -5.90
N LEU A 47 16.65 0.91 -5.21
CA LEU A 47 16.22 1.62 -4.00
C LEU A 47 15.83 0.65 -2.86
N ILE A 48 14.56 0.26 -2.82
CA ILE A 48 13.94 -0.61 -1.80
C ILE A 48 13.24 -1.82 -2.45
N ILE A 49 13.39 -1.98 -3.77
CA ILE A 49 12.79 -3.05 -4.56
C ILE A 49 13.88 -4.07 -4.89
N PRO A 50 13.88 -5.26 -4.27
CA PRO A 50 14.77 -6.33 -4.69
C PRO A 50 14.19 -6.95 -5.96
N TYR A 51 14.85 -6.72 -7.10
CA TYR A 51 14.33 -7.09 -8.43
C TYR A 51 14.99 -8.34 -9.01
N HIS A 52 15.93 -8.95 -8.28
CA HIS A 52 16.69 -10.08 -8.77
C HIS A 52 15.77 -11.28 -9.04
N ILE A 53 15.67 -11.67 -10.32
CA ILE A 53 14.87 -12.80 -10.78
C ILE A 53 15.78 -14.03 -10.85
N THR A 54 15.65 -14.95 -9.89
CA THR A 54 16.31 -16.26 -9.97
C THR A 54 15.45 -17.26 -10.73
N SER A 55 16.01 -18.41 -11.12
CA SER A 55 15.26 -19.51 -11.74
C SER A 55 14.23 -20.17 -10.80
N HIS A 56 14.17 -19.74 -9.53
CA HIS A 56 13.25 -20.29 -8.54
C HIS A 56 11.88 -19.60 -8.64
N PRO A 57 10.75 -20.34 -8.75
CA PRO A 57 9.41 -19.75 -8.87
C PRO A 57 9.04 -18.77 -7.74
N TYR A 58 9.62 -18.93 -6.55
CA TYR A 58 9.39 -18.04 -5.40
C TYR A 58 9.88 -16.61 -5.62
N SER A 59 10.90 -16.41 -6.45
CA SER A 59 11.42 -15.07 -6.79
C SER A 59 10.38 -14.25 -7.56
N LEU A 60 9.61 -14.90 -8.43
CA LEU A 60 8.55 -14.27 -9.21
C LEU A 60 7.36 -13.86 -8.31
N PHE A 61 7.02 -14.69 -7.32
CA PHE A 61 6.02 -14.35 -6.31
C PHE A 61 6.46 -13.18 -5.44
N ALA A 62 7.72 -13.16 -5.01
CA ALA A 62 8.26 -12.09 -4.19
C ALA A 62 8.19 -10.74 -4.92
N LEU A 63 8.65 -10.71 -6.18
CA LEU A 63 8.59 -9.51 -7.03
C LEU A 63 7.14 -9.05 -7.27
N THR A 64 6.22 -9.99 -7.52
CA THR A 64 4.80 -9.66 -7.72
C THR A 64 4.18 -9.05 -6.47
N PHE A 65 4.45 -9.61 -5.28
CA PHE A 65 3.97 -9.04 -4.02
C PHE A 65 4.58 -7.68 -3.73
N THR A 66 5.87 -7.49 -4.04
CA THR A 66 6.53 -6.20 -3.89
C THR A 66 5.89 -5.14 -4.80
N ILE A 67 5.62 -5.44 -6.08
CA ILE A 67 4.93 -4.50 -6.99
C ILE A 67 3.52 -4.17 -6.47
N LEU A 68 2.76 -5.20 -6.07
CA LEU A 68 1.41 -5.02 -5.54
C LEU A 68 1.41 -4.14 -4.28
N ALA A 69 2.40 -4.32 -3.42
CA ALA A 69 2.57 -3.52 -2.21
C ALA A 69 2.74 -2.03 -2.54
N TYR A 70 3.57 -1.68 -3.53
CA TYR A 70 3.75 -0.29 -3.94
C TYR A 70 2.47 0.31 -4.54
N LEU A 71 1.73 -0.46 -5.33
CA LEU A 71 0.44 0.00 -5.87
C LEU A 71 -0.58 0.26 -4.76
N LEU A 72 -0.68 -0.65 -3.78
CA LEU A 72 -1.56 -0.49 -2.62
C LEU A 72 -1.14 0.69 -1.76
N LEU A 73 0.16 0.88 -1.51
CA LEU A 73 0.67 2.02 -0.76
C LEU A 73 0.36 3.35 -1.47
N ALA A 74 0.66 3.45 -2.77
CA ALA A 74 0.40 4.66 -3.53
C ALA A 74 -1.10 5.00 -3.57
N CYS A 75 -1.95 4.00 -3.82
CA CYS A 75 -3.40 4.17 -3.84
C CYS A 75 -3.95 4.53 -2.45
N GLY A 76 -3.52 3.83 -1.40
CA GLY A 76 -3.94 4.07 -0.02
C GLY A 76 -3.57 5.48 0.46
N ILE A 77 -2.35 5.94 0.17
CA ILE A 77 -1.90 7.30 0.49
C ILE A 77 -2.72 8.33 -0.31
N ALA A 78 -2.88 8.13 -1.62
CA ALA A 78 -3.65 9.05 -2.46
C ALA A 78 -5.10 9.19 -1.99
N LEU A 79 -5.76 8.08 -1.66
CA LEU A 79 -7.13 8.08 -1.11
C LEU A 79 -7.19 8.76 0.25
N SER A 80 -6.24 8.48 1.15
CA SER A 80 -6.20 9.09 2.48
C SER A 80 -6.05 10.62 2.39
N VAL A 81 -5.17 11.10 1.51
CA VAL A 81 -4.99 12.54 1.23
C VAL A 81 -6.25 13.14 0.59
N TYR A 82 -6.85 12.44 -0.36
CA TYR A 82 -8.08 12.88 -1.04
C TYR A 82 -9.24 13.05 -0.05
N TYR A 83 -9.49 12.06 0.80
CA TYR A 83 -10.56 12.11 1.80
C TYR A 83 -10.28 13.13 2.91
N THR A 84 -9.03 13.28 3.34
CA THR A 84 -8.64 14.35 4.27
C THR A 84 -8.89 15.73 3.69
N THR A 85 -8.53 15.93 2.42
CA THR A 85 -8.75 17.20 1.72
C THR A 85 -10.24 17.49 1.62
N GLN A 86 -11.05 16.51 1.21
CA GLN A 86 -12.51 16.67 1.17
C GLN A 86 -13.09 17.05 2.54
N ARG A 87 -12.66 16.38 3.62
CA ARG A 87 -13.10 16.69 4.98
C ARG A 87 -12.82 18.14 5.37
N SER A 88 -11.65 18.68 4.99
CA SER A 88 -11.27 20.07 5.25
C SER A 88 -12.18 21.10 4.56
N TRP A 89 -12.91 20.73 3.51
CA TRP A 89 -13.85 21.63 2.84
C TRP A 89 -15.25 21.62 3.47
N TYR A 90 -15.59 20.59 4.25
CA TYR A 90 -16.90 20.44 4.89
C TYR A 90 -16.92 20.91 6.36
N MET A 91 -15.75 21.19 6.95
CA MET A 91 -15.57 21.80 8.27
C MET A 91 -15.34 23.31 8.14
#